data_AF-A0A953UNS2-F1
#
_entry.id   AF-A0A953UNS2-F1
#
_cell.length_a   1.000
_cell.length_b   1.000
_cell.length_c   1.000
_cell.angle_alpha   90.00
_cell.angle_beta   90.00
_cell.angle_gamma   90.00
#
_symmetry.space_group_name_H-M   'P 1'
#
loop_
_entity.id
_entity.type
_entity.pdbx_description
1 polymer ?
#
loop_
_entity_poly.entity_id
_entity_poly.type
_entity_poly.pdbx_seq_one_letter_code
_entity_poly.pdbx_strand_id
1 'polypeptide(L)'
;MSGIGANSERRVPAMGQKFERIIPAIAVIVCATMFPVLRAGAQASVSLQEQLAAQYKSVKMGSDTSGYSVVEAGTLLEIKKGGILGVPYGDSAVLASKYEGGTVHGPSGLSLMGRKSIMGKLGKEQNTHLFQVGNKVYPMKIDVNVGKDTVTMGIVACDTCNQTDPPTYNKAQVVFQFPKGSLAKAAVGDVEDTIGQLLAISEDAQQDQGGQQQGGQGEQGGQEQQAAQPQQQQQAEPANIELGMTPAQVESALGKPEKKVTLGAKQIYYYKDMKITFKDGKVSDVQ
;
A
#
# COMPACT_ATOMS: atom_id res chain seq x y z
N MET A 1 -61.51 26.49 52.53
CA MET A 1 -60.63 26.83 51.40
C MET A 1 -59.31 27.31 51.96
N SER A 2 -58.19 26.89 51.40
CA SER A 2 -56.85 27.18 51.94
C SER A 2 -56.42 28.62 51.63
N GLY A 3 -55.62 29.21 52.52
CA GLY A 3 -54.97 30.50 52.28
C GLY A 3 -53.59 30.54 52.92
N ILE A 4 -52.56 30.70 52.09
CA ILE A 4 -51.21 31.14 52.49
C ILE A 4 -50.77 32.16 51.45
N GLY A 5 -50.49 33.38 51.89
CA GLY A 5 -49.81 34.41 51.12
C GLY A 5 -48.66 34.95 51.95
N ALA A 6 -47.49 35.16 51.34
CA ALA A 6 -46.29 35.68 51.99
C ALA A 6 -45.74 36.87 51.20
N ASN A 7 -45.17 37.84 51.91
CA ASN A 7 -44.94 39.18 51.36
C ASN A 7 -43.75 39.29 50.40
N SER A 8 -43.88 40.22 49.47
CA SER A 8 -42.75 40.86 48.79
C SER A 8 -42.30 42.07 49.60
N GLU A 9 -41.00 42.28 49.75
CA GLU A 9 -40.44 43.64 49.77
C GLU A 9 -38.99 43.69 49.26
N ARG A 10 -38.57 44.88 48.79
CA ARG A 10 -37.23 45.16 48.26
C ARG A 10 -36.70 46.45 48.86
N ARG A 11 -35.46 46.44 49.37
CA ARG A 11 -34.48 47.53 49.18
C ARG A 11 -33.09 47.16 49.69
N VAL A 12 -32.09 47.81 49.10
CA VAL A 12 -30.67 47.81 49.50
C VAL A 12 -30.21 49.27 49.50
N PRO A 13 -29.37 49.67 50.45
CA PRO A 13 -28.20 50.49 50.12
C PRO A 13 -26.91 49.90 50.69
N ALA A 14 -25.77 50.49 50.32
CA ALA A 14 -24.42 49.97 50.59
C ALA A 14 -23.55 51.02 51.33
N MET A 15 -22.21 50.84 51.24
CA MET A 15 -21.13 51.77 51.63
C MET A 15 -20.57 51.61 53.06
N GLY A 16 -19.25 51.33 53.15
CA GLY A 16 -18.45 51.24 54.38
C GLY A 16 -17.04 50.75 54.03
N GLN A 17 -15.96 51.39 54.54
CA GLN A 17 -14.63 51.29 53.91
C GLN A 17 -13.45 51.44 54.90
N LYS A 18 -12.33 50.76 54.59
CA LYS A 18 -10.90 51.00 54.96
C LYS A 18 -10.31 50.29 56.20
N PHE A 19 -9.01 49.95 56.04
CA PHE A 19 -7.94 49.68 57.04
C PHE A 19 -8.10 48.45 57.97
N GLU A 20 -7.04 47.76 58.41
CA GLU A 20 -5.60 47.77 58.06
C GLU A 20 -4.98 46.34 58.18
N ARG A 21 -3.70 46.22 57.81
CA ARG A 21 -2.80 45.04 57.86
C ARG A 21 -3.02 44.00 58.99
N ILE A 22 -2.78 42.71 58.67
CA ILE A 22 -1.60 41.92 59.13
C ILE A 22 -1.57 40.52 58.47
N ILE A 23 -0.37 40.04 58.15
CA ILE A 23 0.03 38.69 57.69
C ILE A 23 1.27 38.36 58.56
N PRO A 24 1.45 37.16 59.19
CA PRO A 24 1.42 35.86 58.51
C PRO A 24 0.88 34.61 59.27
N ALA A 25 0.48 33.58 58.52
CA ALA A 25 0.78 32.17 58.81
C ALA A 25 0.65 31.35 57.51
N ILE A 26 1.46 30.29 57.34
CA ILE A 26 1.47 29.46 56.13
C ILE A 26 0.68 28.16 56.37
N ALA A 27 -0.34 27.91 55.54
CA ALA A 27 -0.99 26.60 55.42
C ALA A 27 -1.51 26.40 53.99
N VAL A 28 -0.69 25.80 53.12
CA VAL A 28 -1.12 25.41 51.76
C VAL A 28 -1.77 24.04 51.82
N ILE A 29 -3.08 23.98 51.56
CA ILE A 29 -3.75 22.75 51.11
C ILE A 29 -4.48 23.06 49.81
N VAL A 30 -4.10 22.35 48.75
CA VAL A 30 -4.64 22.49 47.40
C VAL A 30 -5.90 21.65 47.27
N CYS A 31 -7.01 22.27 46.89
CA CYS A 31 -8.14 21.61 46.23
C CYS A 31 -9.00 22.64 45.49
N ALA A 32 -8.39 23.34 44.52
CA ALA A 32 -9.18 24.07 43.53
C ALA A 32 -9.99 23.05 42.72
N THR A 33 -11.31 23.16 42.70
CA THR A 33 -12.21 22.33 41.88
C THR A 33 -12.05 22.71 40.42
N MET A 34 -10.99 22.17 39.81
CA MET A 34 -10.62 22.41 38.43
C MET A 34 -11.68 21.79 37.53
N PHE A 35 -12.64 22.63 37.09
CA PHE A 35 -13.61 22.27 36.06
C PHE A 35 -12.85 21.66 34.88
N PRO A 36 -13.16 20.43 34.46
CA PRO A 36 -12.66 19.92 33.19
C PRO A 36 -13.32 20.75 32.10
N VAL A 37 -12.62 21.78 31.63
CA VAL A 37 -13.00 22.51 30.41
C VAL A 37 -13.09 21.46 29.32
N LEU A 38 -14.32 21.19 28.87
CA LEU A 38 -14.57 20.34 27.72
C LEU A 38 -13.81 20.94 26.55
N ARG A 39 -12.65 20.35 26.25
CA ARG A 39 -11.96 20.58 24.98
C ARG A 39 -12.83 19.97 23.90
N ALA A 40 -13.81 20.76 23.44
CA ALA A 40 -14.33 20.71 22.09
C ALA A 40 -13.20 21.12 21.13
N GLY A 41 -12.14 20.31 21.10
CA GLY A 41 -11.20 20.33 20.00
C GLY A 41 -11.99 19.93 18.77
N ALA A 42 -11.95 20.76 17.74
CA ALA A 42 -12.43 20.37 16.43
C ALA A 42 -11.51 19.25 15.92
N GLN A 43 -11.83 18.00 16.29
CA GLN A 43 -11.29 16.83 15.61
C GLN A 43 -11.79 16.93 14.17
N ALA A 44 -10.93 17.42 13.27
CA ALA A 44 -11.15 17.30 11.85
C ALA A 44 -11.24 15.81 11.54
N SER A 45 -12.45 15.32 11.29
CA SER A 45 -12.68 13.95 10.85
C SER A 45 -11.97 13.78 9.50
N VAL A 46 -10.95 12.92 9.48
CA VAL A 46 -10.16 12.60 8.28
C VAL A 46 -11.10 12.33 7.12
N SER A 47 -10.91 13.00 5.98
CA SER A 47 -11.86 12.87 4.88
C SER A 47 -11.85 11.45 4.29
N LEU A 48 -12.94 11.03 3.66
CA LEU A 48 -13.03 9.74 2.98
C LEU A 48 -11.88 9.56 1.96
N GLN A 49 -11.43 10.64 1.30
CA GLN A 49 -10.30 10.59 0.38
C GLN A 49 -8.96 10.32 1.08
N GLU A 50 -8.72 10.92 2.25
CA GLU A 50 -7.50 10.70 3.04
C GLU A 50 -7.48 9.30 3.67
N GLN A 51 -8.62 8.79 4.14
CA GLN A 51 -8.73 7.42 4.68
C GLN A 51 -8.44 6.39 3.58
N LEU A 52 -9.09 6.49 2.42
CA LEU A 52 -8.82 5.61 1.27
C LEU A 52 -7.37 5.73 0.77
N ALA A 53 -6.78 6.93 0.75
CA ALA A 53 -5.38 7.11 0.34
C ALA A 53 -4.38 6.49 1.34
N ALA A 54 -4.74 6.35 2.62
CA ALA A 54 -3.93 5.66 3.62
C ALA A 54 -3.99 4.13 3.46
N GLN A 55 -5.16 3.58 3.15
CA GLN A 55 -5.37 2.14 2.94
C GLN A 55 -4.82 1.64 1.58
N TYR A 56 -5.02 2.44 0.54
CA TYR A 56 -4.62 2.16 -0.84
C TYR A 56 -3.45 3.06 -1.27
N LYS A 57 -2.27 2.83 -0.68
CA LYS A 57 -1.05 3.60 -0.92
C LYS A 57 -0.73 3.65 -2.41
N SER A 58 -0.63 4.85 -2.99
CA SER A 58 -0.35 5.02 -4.41
C SER A 58 1.06 4.56 -4.80
N VAL A 59 1.18 3.86 -5.91
CA VAL A 59 2.44 3.55 -6.60
C VAL A 59 3.07 4.82 -7.17
N LYS A 60 4.40 4.83 -7.24
CA LYS A 60 5.18 5.87 -7.89
C LYS A 60 5.84 5.30 -9.13
N MET A 61 5.57 5.94 -10.26
CA MET A 61 6.11 5.55 -11.56
C MET A 61 7.26 6.49 -11.94
N GLY A 62 8.38 5.92 -12.35
CA GLY A 62 9.49 6.61 -12.98
C GLY A 62 9.40 6.57 -14.50
N SER A 63 10.24 7.38 -15.15
CA SER A 63 10.53 7.27 -16.58
C SER A 63 11.96 7.70 -16.85
N ASP A 64 12.68 6.93 -17.67
CA ASP A 64 14.04 7.18 -18.10
C ASP A 64 14.25 6.71 -19.55
N THR A 65 15.50 6.61 -20.02
CA THR A 65 15.83 6.19 -21.39
C THR A 65 15.53 4.73 -21.70
N SER A 66 15.25 3.89 -20.70
CA SER A 66 14.80 2.50 -20.86
C SER A 66 13.27 2.36 -20.92
N GLY A 67 12.51 3.37 -20.50
CA GLY A 67 11.05 3.41 -20.61
C GLY A 67 10.35 3.95 -19.35
N TYR A 68 9.38 3.17 -18.85
CA TYR A 68 8.67 3.41 -17.59
C TYR A 68 9.03 2.32 -16.59
N SER A 69 8.91 2.61 -15.30
CA SER A 69 9.19 1.65 -14.22
C SER A 69 8.43 2.00 -12.95
N VAL A 70 8.19 1.01 -12.08
CA VAL A 70 7.79 1.27 -10.68
C VAL A 70 9.05 1.66 -9.91
N VAL A 71 9.02 2.83 -9.26
CA VAL A 71 10.14 3.32 -8.41
C VAL A 71 9.80 3.32 -6.92
N GLU A 72 8.52 3.18 -6.57
CA GLU A 72 8.01 3.01 -5.20
C GLU A 72 6.72 2.19 -5.30
N ALA A 73 6.64 1.02 -4.65
CA ALA A 73 5.48 0.14 -4.74
C ALA A 73 4.28 0.69 -3.93
N GLY A 74 3.07 0.54 -4.48
CA GLY A 74 1.83 0.87 -3.78
C GLY A 74 1.28 -0.31 -2.96
N THR A 75 0.08 -0.16 -2.38
CA THR A 75 -0.68 -1.32 -1.88
C THR A 75 -0.95 -2.27 -3.06
N LEU A 76 -0.50 -3.52 -2.98
CA LEU A 76 -0.74 -4.51 -4.04
C LEU A 76 -2.19 -4.98 -3.99
N LEU A 77 -2.90 -4.87 -5.12
CA LEU A 77 -4.30 -5.24 -5.27
C LEU A 77 -4.45 -6.39 -6.27
N GLU A 78 -5.44 -7.25 -6.07
CA GLU A 78 -5.84 -8.29 -7.01
C GLU A 78 -7.18 -7.96 -7.67
N ILE A 79 -7.22 -8.06 -9.01
CA ILE A 79 -8.45 -7.92 -9.79
C ILE A 79 -9.34 -9.15 -9.57
N LYS A 80 -10.51 -8.95 -8.94
CA LYS A 80 -11.48 -10.02 -8.62
C LYS A 80 -12.54 -10.23 -9.71
N LYS A 81 -12.70 -9.27 -10.64
CA LYS A 81 -13.63 -9.36 -11.79
C LYS A 81 -12.98 -8.75 -13.04
N GLY A 82 -13.03 -9.48 -14.15
CA GLY A 82 -12.51 -9.00 -15.44
C GLY A 82 -13.38 -7.91 -16.08
N GLY A 83 -12.98 -7.44 -17.26
CA GLY A 83 -13.69 -6.41 -18.02
C GLY A 83 -13.14 -4.98 -17.86
N ILE A 84 -12.11 -4.81 -17.00
CA ILE A 84 -11.32 -3.57 -16.94
C ILE A 84 -10.37 -3.56 -18.15
N LEU A 85 -10.43 -2.51 -18.98
CA LEU A 85 -9.54 -2.36 -20.14
C LEU A 85 -8.26 -1.61 -19.78
N GLY A 86 -7.13 -2.30 -19.87
CA GLY A 86 -5.78 -1.73 -19.78
C GLY A 86 -5.29 -1.16 -21.12
N VAL A 87 -4.56 -0.04 -21.04
CA VAL A 87 -3.77 0.53 -22.14
C VAL A 87 -2.31 0.72 -21.71
N PRO A 88 -1.31 0.70 -22.62
CA PRO A 88 0.09 0.91 -22.26
C PRO A 88 0.33 2.23 -21.50
N TYR A 89 1.32 2.27 -20.60
CA TYR A 89 1.51 3.42 -19.71
C TYR A 89 1.65 4.78 -20.42
N GLY A 90 2.29 4.80 -21.60
CA GLY A 90 2.47 5.99 -22.42
C GLY A 90 1.25 6.44 -23.24
N ASP A 91 0.13 5.69 -23.24
CA ASP A 91 -1.08 6.09 -23.96
C ASP A 91 -1.72 7.33 -23.30
N SER A 92 -2.03 8.36 -24.09
CA SER A 92 -2.69 9.58 -23.62
C SER A 92 -4.20 9.42 -23.44
N ALA A 93 -4.81 8.40 -24.05
CA ALA A 93 -6.24 8.14 -23.96
C ALA A 93 -6.59 7.40 -22.66
N VAL A 94 -7.07 8.16 -21.66
CA VAL A 94 -7.65 7.59 -20.44
C VAL A 94 -8.98 6.92 -20.76
N LEU A 95 -9.01 5.58 -20.71
CA LEU A 95 -10.23 4.80 -20.86
C LEU A 95 -10.72 4.34 -19.48
N ALA A 96 -11.93 4.77 -19.13
CA ALA A 96 -12.58 4.43 -17.87
C ALA A 96 -13.48 3.19 -18.02
N SER A 97 -13.33 2.24 -17.10
CA SER A 97 -14.28 1.14 -16.88
C SER A 97 -15.10 1.47 -15.63
N LYS A 98 -16.42 1.36 -15.68
CA LYS A 98 -17.33 1.70 -14.57
C LYS A 98 -17.68 0.45 -13.78
N TYR A 99 -17.56 0.49 -12.46
CA TYR A 99 -18.11 -0.53 -11.57
C TYR A 99 -19.41 -0.01 -10.94
N GLU A 100 -20.51 -0.73 -11.13
CA GLU A 100 -21.85 -0.34 -10.67
C GLU A 100 -22.68 -1.59 -10.39
N GLY A 101 -23.41 -1.63 -9.27
CA GLY A 101 -24.34 -2.74 -8.96
C GLY A 101 -23.70 -4.14 -8.99
N GLY A 102 -22.40 -4.26 -8.67
CA GLY A 102 -21.66 -5.52 -8.73
C GLY A 102 -21.04 -5.87 -10.09
N THR A 103 -21.29 -5.07 -11.14
CA THR A 103 -20.91 -5.34 -12.54
C THR A 103 -19.82 -4.39 -13.04
N VAL A 104 -18.91 -4.90 -13.88
CA VAL A 104 -17.90 -4.10 -14.59
C VAL A 104 -18.42 -3.78 -16.00
N HIS A 105 -18.54 -2.49 -16.31
CA HIS A 105 -18.88 -1.99 -17.63
C HIS A 105 -17.62 -1.39 -18.28
N GLY A 106 -17.16 -1.99 -19.37
CA GLY A 106 -16.02 -1.49 -20.13
C GLY A 106 -16.29 -0.11 -20.79
N PRO A 107 -15.26 0.55 -21.32
CA PRO A 107 -15.40 1.86 -21.96
C PRO A 107 -16.42 1.86 -23.11
N SER A 108 -17.27 2.88 -23.17
CA SER A 108 -18.35 3.01 -24.16
C SER A 108 -17.89 2.73 -25.59
N GLY A 109 -18.60 1.84 -26.30
CA GLY A 109 -18.18 1.29 -27.60
C GLY A 109 -17.87 2.34 -28.69
N LEU A 110 -18.44 3.54 -28.60
CA LEU A 110 -18.11 4.67 -29.49
C LEU A 110 -16.64 5.11 -29.35
N SER A 111 -16.12 5.20 -28.12
CA SER A 111 -14.71 5.50 -27.85
C SER A 111 -13.79 4.40 -28.37
N LEU A 112 -14.25 3.14 -28.34
CA LEU A 112 -13.52 1.99 -28.89
C LEU A 112 -13.54 1.95 -30.43
N MET A 113 -14.67 2.30 -31.07
CA MET A 113 -14.76 2.42 -32.53
C MET A 113 -13.90 3.56 -33.07
N GLY A 114 -13.84 4.70 -32.38
CA GLY A 114 -12.93 5.80 -32.70
C GLY A 114 -11.47 5.33 -32.72
N ARG A 115 -11.05 4.60 -31.68
CA ARG A 115 -9.73 3.95 -31.65
C ARG A 115 -9.54 2.97 -32.81
N LYS A 116 -10.44 1.99 -33.00
CA LYS A 116 -10.31 0.96 -34.06
C LYS A 116 -10.18 1.56 -35.47
N SER A 117 -10.89 2.64 -35.76
CA SER A 117 -10.88 3.32 -37.06
C SER A 117 -9.56 4.03 -37.38
N ILE A 118 -8.80 4.44 -36.36
CA ILE A 118 -7.49 5.10 -36.48
C ILE A 118 -6.36 4.06 -36.36
N MET A 119 -6.47 3.16 -35.39
CA MET A 119 -5.48 2.15 -35.03
C MET A 119 -5.38 1.04 -36.09
N GLY A 120 -6.49 0.69 -36.77
CA GLY A 120 -6.48 -0.30 -37.87
C GLY A 120 -5.69 0.10 -39.12
N LYS A 121 -5.11 1.31 -39.18
CA LYS A 121 -4.21 1.77 -40.26
C LYS A 121 -2.75 1.92 -39.84
N LEU A 122 -2.40 1.74 -38.57
CA LEU A 122 -1.02 1.66 -38.10
C LEU A 122 -0.89 0.43 -37.20
N GLY A 123 -0.16 -0.60 -37.65
CA GLY A 123 -0.08 -1.94 -37.06
C GLY A 123 0.52 -2.08 -35.64
N LYS A 124 0.40 -1.05 -34.79
CA LYS A 124 0.68 -1.10 -33.35
C LYS A 124 -0.52 -1.64 -32.56
N GLU A 125 -1.08 -2.76 -33.00
CA GLU A 125 -2.08 -3.53 -32.25
C GLU A 125 -1.37 -4.34 -31.16
N GLN A 126 -0.78 -3.65 -30.18
CA GLN A 126 0.09 -4.25 -29.19
C GLN A 126 -0.23 -3.71 -27.79
N ASN A 127 -0.39 -4.63 -26.85
CA ASN A 127 -0.48 -4.45 -25.40
C ASN A 127 -1.73 -3.74 -24.81
N THR A 128 -2.71 -3.28 -25.60
CA THR A 128 -4.07 -2.97 -25.06
C THR A 128 -4.82 -4.28 -24.82
N HIS A 129 -5.30 -4.54 -23.60
CA HIS A 129 -5.96 -5.79 -23.25
C HIS A 129 -6.99 -5.63 -22.13
N LEU A 130 -7.89 -6.60 -21.96
CA LEU A 130 -8.72 -6.71 -20.76
C LEU A 130 -7.90 -7.39 -19.65
N PHE A 131 -7.83 -6.77 -18.48
CA PHE A 131 -7.29 -7.42 -17.29
C PHE A 131 -8.12 -8.66 -16.91
N GLN A 132 -7.41 -9.71 -16.49
CA GLN A 132 -7.96 -10.98 -16.06
C GLN A 132 -8.17 -11.00 -14.54
N VAL A 133 -9.01 -11.91 -14.07
CA VAL A 133 -9.14 -12.20 -12.63
C VAL A 133 -7.83 -12.80 -12.13
N GLY A 134 -7.35 -12.36 -10.97
CA GLY A 134 -6.05 -12.74 -10.43
C GLY A 134 -4.90 -11.83 -10.85
N ASN A 135 -5.07 -10.95 -11.86
CA ASN A 135 -4.02 -9.98 -12.19
C ASN A 135 -3.79 -9.01 -11.03
N LYS A 136 -2.52 -8.82 -10.68
CA LYS A 136 -2.08 -7.93 -9.61
C LYS A 136 -1.81 -6.53 -10.16
N VAL A 137 -2.28 -5.50 -9.48
CA VAL A 137 -2.16 -4.08 -9.86
C VAL A 137 -1.84 -3.23 -8.65
N TYR A 138 -1.30 -2.03 -8.88
CA TYR A 138 -1.19 -1.00 -7.85
C TYR A 138 -2.12 0.19 -8.15
N PRO A 139 -2.68 0.87 -7.13
CA PRO A 139 -3.40 2.11 -7.31
C PRO A 139 -2.41 3.25 -7.64
N MET A 140 -2.77 4.17 -8.53
CA MET A 140 -1.97 5.34 -8.92
C MET A 140 -2.48 6.64 -8.29
N LYS A 141 -3.80 6.84 -8.34
CA LYS A 141 -4.50 7.97 -7.73
C LYS A 141 -5.93 7.57 -7.40
N ILE A 142 -6.42 8.04 -6.27
CA ILE A 142 -7.83 7.98 -5.87
C ILE A 142 -8.41 9.41 -5.88
N ASP A 143 -9.64 9.56 -6.35
CA ASP A 143 -10.39 10.82 -6.43
C ASP A 143 -11.83 10.56 -5.94
N VAL A 144 -12.25 11.23 -4.87
CA VAL A 144 -13.57 11.00 -4.23
C VAL A 144 -14.52 12.14 -4.60
N ASN A 145 -15.41 11.89 -5.56
CA ASN A 145 -16.38 12.88 -6.03
C ASN A 145 -17.76 12.64 -5.42
N VAL A 146 -17.95 13.16 -4.21
CA VAL A 146 -19.22 13.09 -3.46
C VAL A 146 -20.41 13.65 -4.26
N GLY A 147 -20.20 14.72 -5.04
CA GLY A 147 -21.24 15.33 -5.88
C GLY A 147 -21.69 14.51 -7.09
N LYS A 148 -21.02 13.39 -7.38
CA LYS A 148 -21.37 12.42 -8.44
C LYS A 148 -21.61 11.00 -7.89
N ASP A 149 -21.45 10.81 -6.58
CA ASP A 149 -21.39 9.50 -5.93
C ASP A 149 -20.37 8.54 -6.57
N THR A 150 -19.20 9.06 -6.99
CA THR A 150 -18.13 8.24 -7.59
C THR A 150 -16.81 8.29 -6.83
N VAL A 151 -16.19 7.14 -6.62
CA VAL A 151 -14.75 7.04 -6.33
C VAL A 151 -14.04 6.60 -7.60
N THR A 152 -13.06 7.37 -8.07
CA THR A 152 -12.27 7.06 -9.26
C THR A 152 -10.88 6.62 -8.86
N MET A 153 -10.48 5.41 -9.23
CA MET A 153 -9.14 4.86 -9.00
C MET A 153 -8.43 4.67 -10.35
N GLY A 154 -7.29 5.33 -10.54
CA GLY A 154 -6.32 4.92 -11.57
C GLY A 154 -5.54 3.72 -11.06
N ILE A 155 -5.29 2.71 -11.91
CA ILE A 155 -4.49 1.52 -11.58
C ILE A 155 -3.42 1.27 -12.64
N VAL A 156 -2.34 0.59 -12.26
CA VAL A 156 -1.28 0.09 -13.17
C VAL A 156 -0.90 -1.36 -12.84
N ALA A 157 -0.58 -2.15 -13.86
CA ALA A 157 -0.13 -3.53 -13.73
C ALA A 157 1.14 -3.64 -12.86
N CYS A 158 1.13 -4.56 -11.89
CA CYS A 158 2.38 -5.09 -11.35
C CYS A 158 2.90 -6.16 -12.30
N ASP A 159 3.59 -5.75 -13.38
CA ASP A 159 4.05 -6.69 -14.41
C ASP A 159 5.02 -7.75 -13.88
N THR A 160 5.83 -7.43 -12.87
CA THR A 160 6.67 -8.41 -12.16
C THR A 160 5.83 -9.45 -11.41
N CYS A 161 4.75 -9.04 -10.73
CA CYS A 161 3.81 -9.94 -10.06
C CYS A 161 3.02 -10.79 -11.07
N ASN A 162 2.70 -10.24 -12.26
CA ASN A 162 1.94 -10.89 -13.32
C ASN A 162 2.80 -11.73 -14.27
N GLN A 163 4.12 -11.76 -14.08
CA GLN A 163 5.09 -12.43 -14.96
C GLN A 163 5.05 -11.91 -16.42
N THR A 164 4.75 -10.61 -16.62
CA THR A 164 4.70 -9.96 -17.93
C THR A 164 6.11 -9.61 -18.43
N ASP A 165 6.59 -10.27 -19.47
CA ASP A 165 7.85 -9.95 -20.17
C ASP A 165 7.61 -9.75 -21.68
N PRO A 166 8.02 -8.63 -22.29
CA PRO A 166 8.53 -7.40 -21.65
C PRO A 166 7.42 -6.67 -20.86
N PRO A 167 7.78 -5.94 -19.78
CA PRO A 167 6.81 -5.18 -19.01
C PRO A 167 6.17 -4.07 -19.86
N THR A 168 4.87 -3.86 -19.64
CA THR A 168 4.00 -2.97 -20.41
C THR A 168 3.50 -1.77 -19.62
N TYR A 169 3.57 -1.87 -18.28
CA TYR A 169 2.96 -1.03 -17.27
C TYR A 169 1.54 -0.59 -17.66
N ASN A 170 0.74 -1.56 -18.10
CA ASN A 170 -0.63 -1.32 -18.53
C ASN A 170 -1.42 -0.62 -17.43
N LYS A 171 -2.05 0.51 -17.77
CA LYS A 171 -2.85 1.33 -16.85
C LYS A 171 -4.31 1.32 -17.26
N ALA A 172 -5.19 1.48 -16.29
CA ALA A 172 -6.62 1.67 -16.50
C ALA A 172 -7.17 2.71 -15.52
N GLN A 173 -8.37 3.22 -15.81
CA GLN A 173 -9.16 3.97 -14.84
C GLN A 173 -10.42 3.17 -14.48
N VAL A 174 -10.68 3.02 -13.19
CA VAL A 174 -11.87 2.37 -12.64
C VAL A 174 -12.72 3.43 -11.95
N VAL A 175 -13.99 3.53 -12.31
CA VAL A 175 -14.96 4.44 -11.69
C VAL A 175 -15.98 3.64 -10.90
N PHE A 176 -15.82 3.58 -9.59
CA PHE A 176 -16.76 2.99 -8.66
C PHE A 176 -17.95 3.94 -8.49
N GLN A 177 -19.10 3.60 -9.07
CA GLN A 177 -20.34 4.35 -8.95
C GLN A 177 -21.17 3.80 -7.80
N PHE A 178 -21.38 4.65 -6.81
CA PHE A 178 -22.25 4.40 -5.67
C PHE A 178 -23.68 4.88 -5.98
N PRO A 179 -24.70 4.37 -5.27
CA PRO A 179 -26.06 4.86 -5.35
C PRO A 179 -26.16 6.39 -5.11
N LYS A 180 -27.06 7.05 -5.82
CA LYS A 180 -27.17 8.51 -5.79
C LYS A 180 -27.49 9.03 -4.38
N GLY A 181 -26.63 9.90 -3.85
CA GLY A 181 -26.69 10.49 -2.52
C GLY A 181 -26.14 9.63 -1.39
N SER A 182 -25.55 8.46 -1.67
CA SER A 182 -25.00 7.58 -0.61
C SER A 182 -23.55 7.89 -0.26
N LEU A 183 -22.71 8.33 -1.21
CA LEU A 183 -21.27 8.53 -0.96
C LEU A 183 -21.01 9.67 0.03
N ALA A 184 -21.95 10.61 0.15
CA ALA A 184 -21.94 11.68 1.16
C ALA A 184 -22.14 11.21 2.61
N LYS A 185 -22.48 9.92 2.82
CA LYS A 185 -22.87 9.34 4.12
C LYS A 185 -22.26 7.97 4.40
N ALA A 186 -21.54 7.38 3.46
CA ALA A 186 -20.94 6.06 3.59
C ALA A 186 -19.83 6.07 4.65
N ALA A 187 -19.69 4.97 5.40
CA ALA A 187 -18.48 4.72 6.16
C ALA A 187 -17.33 4.36 5.19
N VAL A 188 -16.08 4.51 5.63
CA VAL A 188 -14.92 4.11 4.81
C VAL A 188 -14.98 2.63 4.47
N GLY A 189 -15.38 1.77 5.43
CA GLY A 189 -15.54 0.33 5.23
C GLY A 189 -16.54 -0.04 4.13
N ASP A 190 -17.70 0.64 4.03
CA ASP A 190 -18.68 0.39 2.96
C ASP A 190 -18.08 0.63 1.56
N VAL A 191 -17.18 1.61 1.48
CA VAL A 191 -16.49 2.03 0.25
C VAL A 191 -15.31 1.10 -0.05
N GLU A 192 -14.56 0.69 0.97
CA GLU A 192 -13.47 -0.30 0.89
C GLU A 192 -13.98 -1.69 0.51
N ASP A 193 -15.10 -2.15 1.07
CA ASP A 193 -15.79 -3.38 0.65
C ASP A 193 -16.24 -3.30 -0.81
N THR A 194 -16.80 -2.15 -1.22
CA THR A 194 -17.23 -1.94 -2.61
C THR A 194 -16.05 -1.93 -3.58
N ILE A 195 -14.90 -1.40 -3.16
CA ILE A 195 -13.64 -1.48 -3.93
C ILE A 195 -13.13 -2.92 -3.96
N GLY A 196 -13.09 -3.61 -2.81
CA GLY A 196 -12.56 -4.96 -2.65
C GLY A 196 -13.29 -6.04 -3.46
N GLN A 197 -14.59 -5.85 -3.74
CA GLN A 197 -15.35 -6.70 -4.67
C GLN A 197 -14.81 -6.70 -6.13
N LEU A 198 -13.94 -5.76 -6.48
CA LEU A 198 -13.30 -5.66 -7.80
C LEU A 198 -11.77 -5.63 -7.70
N LEU A 199 -11.21 -4.94 -6.71
CA LEU A 199 -9.79 -4.71 -6.46
C LEU A 199 -9.51 -5.01 -4.97
N ALA A 200 -9.44 -6.29 -4.61
CA ALA A 200 -9.12 -6.68 -3.24
C ALA A 200 -7.66 -6.35 -2.91
N ILE A 201 -7.33 -6.12 -1.64
CA ILE A 201 -5.92 -6.10 -1.21
C ILE A 201 -5.37 -7.53 -1.32
N SER A 202 -4.19 -7.68 -1.89
CA SER A 202 -3.58 -8.98 -2.13
C SER A 202 -2.97 -9.54 -0.84
N GLU A 203 -3.21 -10.81 -0.52
CA GLU A 203 -2.60 -11.47 0.66
C GLU A 203 -1.07 -11.54 0.55
N ASP A 204 -0.54 -11.61 -0.68
CA ASP A 204 0.90 -11.51 -0.99
C ASP A 204 1.52 -10.19 -0.47
N ALA A 205 0.72 -9.12 -0.30
CA ALA A 205 1.19 -7.84 0.23
C ALA A 205 1.63 -7.92 1.71
N GLN A 206 1.24 -8.97 2.44
CA GLN A 206 1.62 -9.17 3.84
C GLN A 206 2.94 -9.93 4.01
N GLN A 207 3.44 -10.63 2.97
CA GLN A 207 4.67 -11.41 3.07
C GLN A 207 5.94 -10.54 3.23
N ASP A 208 5.87 -9.26 2.85
CA ASP A 208 6.95 -8.28 3.05
C ASP A 208 7.01 -7.74 4.49
N GLN A 209 6.06 -8.08 5.37
CA GLN A 209 5.91 -7.39 6.67
C GLN A 209 5.46 -8.27 7.85
N GLY A 210 6.15 -9.38 8.08
CA GLY A 210 6.25 -10.01 9.41
C GLY A 210 6.20 -11.54 9.43
N GLY A 211 7.29 -12.18 9.90
CA GLY A 211 7.34 -13.64 10.07
C GLY A 211 8.66 -14.14 10.68
N GLN A 212 8.71 -14.28 11.99
CA GLN A 212 9.71 -15.11 12.69
C GLN A 212 9.03 -16.34 13.31
N GLN A 213 9.80 -17.43 13.50
CA GLN A 213 9.41 -18.64 14.25
C GLN A 213 8.34 -19.55 13.58
N GLN A 214 8.35 -20.89 13.74
CA GLN A 214 9.25 -21.80 14.49
C GLN A 214 9.17 -23.26 13.99
N GLY A 215 10.26 -24.04 14.18
CA GLY A 215 10.24 -25.51 14.21
C GLY A 215 10.87 -26.19 12.98
N GLY A 216 11.65 -27.27 13.10
CA GLY A 216 12.12 -27.97 14.31
C GLY A 216 13.31 -28.91 14.01
N GLN A 217 14.03 -29.36 15.04
CA GLN A 217 15.30 -30.11 14.92
C GLN A 217 15.12 -31.62 14.64
N GLY A 218 16.15 -32.23 14.05
CA GLY A 218 16.35 -33.68 13.97
C GLY A 218 17.80 -34.01 13.55
N GLU A 219 18.61 -34.52 14.49
CA GLU A 219 20.04 -34.82 14.29
C GLU A 219 20.34 -36.33 14.34
N GLN A 220 21.60 -36.66 14.05
CA GLN A 220 22.29 -37.96 14.22
C GLN A 220 21.99 -39.05 13.16
N GLY A 221 22.98 -39.77 12.64
CA GLY A 221 24.45 -39.66 12.77
C GLY A 221 25.17 -40.92 12.26
N GLY A 222 26.50 -40.90 12.09
CA GLY A 222 27.28 -42.14 11.85
C GLY A 222 28.61 -42.02 11.09
N GLN A 223 29.60 -42.80 11.51
CA GLN A 223 30.98 -42.93 10.98
C GLN A 223 31.43 -44.40 11.17
N GLU A 224 32.30 -45.03 10.36
CA GLU A 224 32.97 -44.63 9.10
C GLU A 224 33.24 -45.92 8.24
N GLN A 225 34.26 -46.16 7.39
CA GLN A 225 35.57 -45.54 7.10
C GLN A 225 36.06 -45.93 5.68
N GLN A 226 36.79 -45.02 5.00
CA GLN A 226 37.94 -45.28 4.10
C GLN A 226 37.98 -46.50 3.14
N ALA A 227 37.93 -46.25 1.81
CA ALA A 227 39.03 -46.59 0.86
C ALA A 227 38.79 -46.19 -0.63
N ALA A 228 39.64 -45.27 -1.14
CA ALA A 228 40.13 -45.14 -2.53
C ALA A 228 39.18 -44.74 -3.72
N GLN A 229 39.84 -44.35 -4.83
CA GLN A 229 39.33 -43.90 -6.14
C GLN A 229 38.82 -42.42 -6.19
N PRO A 230 38.44 -41.86 -7.37
CA PRO A 230 39.09 -40.67 -7.92
C PRO A 230 38.45 -39.37 -7.42
N GLN A 231 39.12 -38.23 -7.64
CA GLN A 231 38.65 -36.90 -7.21
C GLN A 231 37.30 -36.51 -7.85
N GLN A 232 36.20 -36.89 -7.17
CA GLN A 232 34.86 -36.38 -7.44
C GLN A 232 34.72 -34.95 -6.92
N GLN A 233 33.74 -34.22 -7.46
CA GLN A 233 33.45 -32.86 -7.04
C GLN A 233 33.04 -32.85 -5.57
N GLN A 234 33.66 -31.97 -4.78
CA GLN A 234 33.36 -31.83 -3.36
C GLN A 234 31.98 -31.20 -3.19
N GLN A 235 30.96 -32.05 -3.06
CA GLN A 235 29.58 -31.65 -2.83
C GLN A 235 29.50 -31.00 -1.45
N ALA A 236 29.39 -29.68 -1.43
CA ALA A 236 29.16 -28.93 -0.20
C ALA A 236 27.81 -29.33 0.43
N GLU A 237 27.74 -29.25 1.75
CA GLU A 237 26.48 -29.20 2.50
C GLU A 237 25.58 -28.06 1.95
N PRO A 238 24.25 -28.14 2.08
CA PRO A 238 23.33 -27.16 1.48
C PRO A 238 23.60 -25.75 2.02
N ALA A 239 24.33 -24.97 1.23
CA ALA A 239 24.82 -23.64 1.57
C ALA A 239 23.68 -22.62 1.61
N ASN A 240 23.10 -22.42 2.80
CA ASN A 240 22.10 -21.39 3.01
C ASN A 240 22.71 -19.99 2.81
N ILE A 241 22.27 -19.25 1.79
CA ILE A 241 22.73 -17.89 1.53
C ILE A 241 21.81 -16.91 2.22
N GLU A 242 22.35 -16.20 3.21
CA GLU A 242 21.58 -15.29 4.05
C GLU A 242 21.88 -13.82 3.74
N LEU A 243 20.86 -12.97 3.93
CA LEU A 243 21.01 -11.52 3.86
C LEU A 243 22.10 -11.05 4.85
N GLY A 244 22.99 -10.18 4.39
CA GLY A 244 24.09 -9.65 5.19
C GLY A 244 25.44 -10.38 5.06
N MET A 245 25.50 -11.56 4.43
CA MET A 245 26.76 -12.26 4.12
C MET A 245 27.68 -11.44 3.19
N THR A 246 29.00 -11.61 3.28
CA THR A 246 29.96 -10.94 2.39
C THR A 246 30.24 -11.75 1.12
N PRO A 247 30.70 -11.13 0.01
CA PRO A 247 31.10 -11.86 -1.20
C PRO A 247 32.10 -13.00 -0.96
N ALA A 248 33.04 -12.82 -0.02
CA ALA A 248 34.02 -13.85 0.34
C ALA A 248 33.39 -15.06 1.05
N GLN A 249 32.37 -14.85 1.88
CA GLN A 249 31.62 -15.95 2.51
C GLN A 249 30.79 -16.71 1.46
N VAL A 250 30.11 -15.98 0.57
CA VAL A 250 29.35 -16.58 -0.54
C VAL A 250 30.27 -17.38 -1.47
N GLU A 251 31.44 -16.86 -1.82
CA GLU A 251 32.43 -17.60 -2.64
C GLU A 251 33.09 -18.78 -1.92
N SER A 252 33.08 -18.79 -0.58
CA SER A 252 33.53 -19.93 0.21
C SER A 252 32.46 -21.02 0.30
N ALA A 253 31.19 -20.66 0.24
CA ALA A 253 30.05 -21.56 0.39
C ALA A 253 29.57 -22.16 -0.95
N LEU A 254 29.61 -21.40 -2.05
CA LEU A 254 29.17 -21.82 -3.39
C LEU A 254 30.30 -22.01 -4.40
N GLY A 255 31.55 -21.74 -4.00
CA GLY A 255 32.67 -21.62 -4.94
C GLY A 255 32.59 -20.31 -5.75
N LYS A 256 33.27 -20.26 -6.90
CA LYS A 256 33.32 -19.03 -7.72
C LYS A 256 32.09 -18.91 -8.63
N PRO A 257 31.47 -17.72 -8.74
CA PRO A 257 30.38 -17.51 -9.69
C PRO A 257 30.87 -17.55 -11.14
N GLU A 258 29.97 -17.93 -12.04
CA GLU A 258 30.22 -17.96 -13.49
C GLU A 258 30.43 -16.56 -14.06
N LYS A 259 29.77 -15.54 -13.46
CA LYS A 259 29.90 -14.13 -13.87
C LYS A 259 29.78 -13.19 -12.67
N LYS A 260 30.67 -12.18 -12.63
CA LYS A 260 30.61 -11.06 -11.67
C LYS A 260 30.34 -9.76 -12.42
N VAL A 261 29.45 -8.91 -11.88
CA VAL A 261 29.14 -7.57 -12.41
C VAL A 261 29.16 -6.57 -11.25
N THR A 262 29.82 -5.42 -11.43
CA THR A 262 29.90 -4.35 -10.41
C THR A 262 29.30 -3.06 -10.97
N LEU A 263 28.42 -2.42 -10.19
CA LEU A 263 27.64 -1.24 -10.55
C LEU A 263 27.65 -0.25 -9.37
N GLY A 264 28.73 0.52 -9.24
CA GLY A 264 28.94 1.39 -8.09
C GLY A 264 29.05 0.59 -6.79
N ALA A 265 28.23 0.92 -5.79
CA ALA A 265 28.15 0.19 -4.51
C ALA A 265 27.35 -1.13 -4.58
N LYS A 266 26.79 -1.48 -5.74
CA LYS A 266 26.10 -2.75 -6.00
C LYS A 266 27.02 -3.73 -6.71
N GLN A 267 27.00 -4.99 -6.32
CA GLN A 267 27.68 -6.09 -7.03
C GLN A 267 26.67 -7.21 -7.28
N ILE A 268 26.81 -7.97 -8.36
CA ILE A 268 25.90 -9.06 -8.73
C ILE A 268 26.73 -10.25 -9.19
N TYR A 269 26.55 -11.39 -8.53
CA TYR A 269 27.18 -12.67 -8.86
C TYR A 269 26.13 -13.60 -9.46
N TYR A 270 26.43 -14.15 -10.63
CA TYR A 270 25.61 -15.16 -11.28
C TYR A 270 26.29 -16.51 -11.11
N TYR A 271 25.60 -17.42 -10.45
CA TYR A 271 25.87 -18.85 -10.45
C TYR A 271 24.85 -19.51 -11.38
N LYS A 272 25.12 -20.76 -11.79
CA LYS A 272 24.33 -21.51 -12.77
C LYS A 272 22.81 -21.44 -12.56
N ASP A 273 22.38 -21.58 -11.30
CA ASP A 273 20.97 -21.70 -10.92
C ASP A 273 20.53 -20.59 -9.92
N MET A 274 21.33 -19.53 -9.72
CA MET A 274 20.98 -18.39 -8.83
C MET A 274 21.79 -17.10 -9.11
N LYS A 275 21.18 -15.94 -8.87
CA LYS A 275 21.75 -14.59 -8.95
C LYS A 275 21.77 -13.94 -7.57
N ILE A 276 22.96 -13.77 -7.00
CA ILE A 276 23.17 -13.14 -5.69
C ILE A 276 23.54 -11.67 -5.90
N THR A 277 22.70 -10.79 -5.38
CA THR A 277 22.92 -9.34 -5.34
C THR A 277 23.57 -8.95 -4.02
N PHE A 278 24.61 -8.14 -4.10
CA PHE A 278 25.24 -7.45 -2.98
C PHE A 278 25.03 -5.95 -3.09
N LYS A 279 24.85 -5.29 -1.95
CA LYS A 279 24.88 -3.84 -1.78
C LYS A 279 25.77 -3.52 -0.58
N ASP A 280 26.60 -2.48 -0.70
CA ASP A 280 27.47 -2.01 0.40
C ASP A 280 28.37 -3.13 0.99
N GLY A 281 28.79 -4.07 0.12
CA GLY A 281 29.64 -5.22 0.48
C GLY A 281 28.91 -6.41 1.12
N LYS A 282 27.58 -6.43 1.12
CA LYS A 282 26.75 -7.48 1.76
C LYS A 282 25.62 -7.99 0.86
N VAL A 283 25.28 -9.27 0.95
CA VAL A 283 24.11 -9.86 0.28
C VAL A 283 22.87 -9.08 0.68
N SER A 284 22.12 -8.60 -0.31
CA SER A 284 20.90 -7.80 -0.10
C SER A 284 19.68 -8.36 -0.84
N ASP A 285 19.89 -9.33 -1.74
CA ASP A 285 18.85 -9.94 -2.60
C ASP A 285 19.43 -11.22 -3.24
N VAL A 286 18.60 -12.26 -3.39
CA VAL A 286 18.95 -13.55 -4.03
C VAL A 286 17.75 -13.99 -4.87
N GLN A 287 17.98 -14.40 -6.11
CA GLN A 287 16.96 -14.72 -7.11
C GLN A 287 17.39 -15.87 -8.03
#